data_AF-A0A9E3Q6M7-F1
#
_entry.id   AF-A0A9E3Q6M7-F1
#
_cell.length_a   1.000
_cell.length_b   1.000
_cell.length_c   1.000
_cell.angle_alpha   90.00
_cell.angle_beta   90.00
_cell.angle_gamma   90.00
#
_symmetry.space_group_name_H-M   'P 1'
#
loop_
_entity.id
_entity.type
_entity.pdbx_description
1 polymer ?
#
loop_
_entity_poly.entity_id
_entity_poly.type
_entity_poly.pdbx_seq_one_letter_code
_entity_poly.pdbx_strand_id
1 'polypeptide(L)'
;MKNVIANRGRRVPGMPAGRRVWMWGMGMGLGLAMVLGPGMTAGTAAERIRPSREHPGYWEYGGRTVLLLGGSKDDNLFQIPDLEEHLEAMARAGANYVRNTMSDRRDGGFEVYPFHHREDGKYDLERWNGEYWRRFAAFLRGTRERGIIVQIEVWDRFDYSRQNWDGHPYNPANNVNYTHEASGLGASYPDHPGQNRQPFFFTTPGQRNNRVVLRYQERFVEEMLRRTLPEPHVLYCMDNETA
;
A
#
# COMPACT_ATOMS: atom_id res chain seq x y z
N MET A 1 37.06 -52.63 -9.70
CA MET A 1 38.31 -52.95 -10.41
C MET A 1 39.32 -51.85 -10.12
N LYS A 2 40.47 -52.23 -9.51
CA LYS A 2 41.84 -51.63 -9.54
C LYS A 2 41.99 -50.12 -9.29
N ASN A 3 42.95 -49.57 -8.55
CA ASN A 3 43.98 -49.97 -7.57
C ASN A 3 44.57 -48.60 -7.11
N VAL A 4 44.67 -48.31 -5.80
CA VAL A 4 45.90 -48.33 -4.97
C VAL A 4 47.05 -47.44 -5.49
N ILE A 5 47.51 -46.48 -4.67
CA ILE A 5 48.93 -46.30 -4.27
C ILE A 5 48.94 -45.80 -2.81
N ALA A 6 49.82 -46.42 -2.02
CA ALA A 6 50.08 -46.20 -0.61
C ALA A 6 51.55 -45.79 -0.40
N ASN A 7 51.87 -45.03 0.66
CA ASN A 7 53.03 -45.25 1.56
C ASN A 7 53.11 -44.11 2.59
N ARG A 8 52.89 -44.36 3.90
CA ARG A 8 53.83 -44.84 4.95
C ARG A 8 54.87 -43.80 5.43
N GLY A 9 54.66 -43.31 6.66
CA GLY A 9 55.54 -43.69 7.78
C GLY A 9 56.28 -42.57 8.52
N ARG A 10 56.04 -42.47 9.84
CA ARG A 10 57.08 -42.45 10.90
C ARG A 10 56.46 -42.64 12.30
N ARG A 11 57.15 -43.45 13.12
CA ARG A 11 56.93 -43.80 14.56
C ARG A 11 57.39 -42.60 15.46
N VAL A 12 57.28 -42.49 16.79
CA VAL A 12 57.19 -43.37 17.99
C VAL A 12 56.69 -42.46 19.17
N PRO A 13 56.32 -42.98 20.38
CA PRO A 13 55.55 -42.28 21.41
C PRO A 13 56.40 -41.77 22.61
N GLY A 14 55.82 -40.88 23.41
CA GLY A 14 56.36 -40.45 24.70
C GLY A 14 55.26 -40.07 25.71
N MET A 15 55.23 -40.77 26.84
CA MET A 15 54.58 -40.40 28.12
C MET A 15 55.43 -39.32 28.83
N PRO A 16 54.98 -38.54 29.85
CA PRO A 16 54.30 -39.07 31.05
C PRO A 16 53.22 -38.18 31.73
N ALA A 17 52.69 -38.72 32.82
CA ALA A 17 51.65 -38.25 33.71
C ALA A 17 51.98 -36.99 34.53
N GLY A 18 50.93 -36.28 34.99
CA GLY A 18 51.07 -35.27 36.05
C GLY A 18 49.82 -34.43 36.31
N ARG A 19 48.96 -34.91 37.21
CA ARG A 19 48.14 -34.18 38.22
C ARG A 19 47.95 -32.66 38.00
N ARG A 20 46.70 -32.17 37.97
CA ARG A 20 45.87 -31.71 39.14
C ARG A 20 44.86 -30.61 38.74
N VAL A 21 43.72 -30.65 39.44
CA VAL A 21 42.83 -29.53 39.85
C VAL A 21 41.67 -29.15 38.90
N TRP A 22 40.50 -29.61 39.36
CA TRP A 22 39.15 -29.06 39.33
C TRP A 22 38.89 -27.69 38.68
N MET A 23 38.05 -27.76 37.65
CA MET A 23 37.05 -26.81 37.14
C MET A 23 36.93 -25.44 37.82
N TRP A 24 37.33 -24.41 37.07
CA TRP A 24 36.56 -23.18 36.93
C TRP A 24 36.40 -22.91 35.43
N GLY A 25 35.16 -22.95 34.93
CA GLY A 25 34.84 -22.68 33.54
C GLY A 25 33.52 -21.94 33.45
N MET A 26 33.61 -20.64 33.16
CA MET A 26 32.50 -19.77 32.82
C MET A 26 31.61 -20.41 31.75
N GLY A 27 30.34 -20.63 32.09
CA GLY A 27 29.30 -20.85 31.10
C GLY A 27 29.01 -19.54 30.38
N MET A 28 29.61 -19.35 29.21
CA MET A 28 29.23 -18.30 28.27
C MET A 28 27.90 -18.73 27.62
N GLY A 29 26.79 -18.37 28.26
CA GLY A 29 25.47 -18.48 27.66
C GLY A 29 25.35 -17.47 26.51
N LEU A 30 25.49 -17.93 25.27
CA LEU A 30 25.06 -17.18 24.09
C LEU A 30 23.53 -17.08 24.13
N GLY A 31 23.03 -16.06 24.82
CA GLY A 31 21.66 -15.59 24.68
C GLY A 31 21.49 -15.04 23.27
N LEU A 32 20.80 -15.79 22.41
CA LEU A 32 20.34 -15.32 21.12
C LEU A 32 19.32 -14.19 21.38
N ALA A 33 19.80 -12.94 21.36
CA ALA A 33 18.93 -11.77 21.35
C ALA A 33 18.21 -11.75 20.00
N MET A 34 16.98 -12.24 19.95
CA MET A 34 16.05 -11.92 18.88
C MET A 34 15.83 -10.41 18.92
N VAL A 35 16.53 -9.68 18.05
CA VAL A 35 16.19 -8.30 17.73
C VAL A 35 14.84 -8.36 17.03
N LEU A 36 13.77 -8.17 17.81
CA LEU A 36 12.47 -7.80 17.29
C LEU A 36 12.70 -6.50 16.52
N GLY A 37 12.62 -6.57 15.19
CA GLY A 37 12.64 -5.37 14.35
C GLY A 37 11.57 -4.40 14.84
N PRO A 38 11.74 -3.08 14.63
CA PRO A 38 10.77 -2.10 15.09
C PRO A 38 9.41 -2.45 14.49
N GLY A 39 8.52 -2.98 15.34
CA GLY A 39 7.11 -3.04 15.02
C GLY A 39 6.66 -1.62 14.74
N MET A 40 5.92 -1.41 13.65
CA MET A 40 5.32 -0.12 13.35
C MET A 40 4.43 0.27 14.54
N THR A 41 4.96 1.09 15.44
CA THR A 41 4.17 1.67 16.53
C THR A 41 3.20 2.63 15.86
N ALA A 42 1.90 2.34 16.01
CA ALA A 42 0.85 3.28 15.65
C ALA A 42 1.16 4.62 16.32
N GLY A 43 1.13 5.72 15.56
CA GLY A 43 1.41 7.04 16.11
C GLY A 43 0.48 7.35 17.27
N THR A 44 0.98 8.03 18.30
CA THR A 44 0.13 8.41 19.44
C THR A 44 -0.97 9.37 18.97
N ALA A 45 -2.08 9.47 19.71
CA ALA A 45 -3.16 10.41 19.36
C ALA A 45 -2.70 11.88 19.30
N ALA A 46 -1.53 12.21 19.87
CA ALA A 46 -0.90 13.52 19.80
C ALA A 46 -0.07 13.73 18.51
N GLU A 47 0.34 12.66 17.83
CA GLU A 47 1.13 12.71 16.59
C GLU A 47 0.26 12.78 15.33
N ARG A 48 -1.00 12.35 15.43
CA ARG A 48 -1.93 12.29 14.28
C ARG A 48 -2.36 13.68 13.80
N ILE A 49 -2.44 13.83 12.48
CA ILE A 49 -3.03 15.00 11.81
C ILE A 49 -4.46 15.22 12.31
N ARG A 50 -4.76 16.43 12.76
CA ARG A 50 -6.07 16.81 13.29
C ARG A 50 -6.33 18.30 13.12
N PRO A 51 -7.58 18.76 13.19
CA PRO A 51 -7.84 20.20 13.31
C PRO A 51 -7.10 20.78 14.51
N SER A 52 -6.43 21.93 14.34
CA SER A 52 -5.70 22.58 15.42
C SER A 52 -6.65 23.03 16.53
N ARG A 53 -6.26 22.75 17.79
CA ARG A 53 -7.06 23.15 18.96
C ARG A 53 -6.95 24.64 19.26
N GLU A 54 -5.81 25.24 18.94
CA GLU A 54 -5.53 26.67 19.20
C GLU A 54 -6.02 27.55 18.04
N HIS A 55 -5.89 27.06 16.80
CA HIS A 55 -6.29 27.79 15.59
C HIS A 55 -7.18 26.93 14.69
N PRO A 56 -8.50 26.85 14.93
CA PRO A 56 -9.40 25.89 14.26
C PRO A 56 -9.47 25.96 12.73
N GLY A 57 -8.99 27.03 12.10
CA GLY A 57 -8.86 27.14 10.64
C GLY A 57 -7.64 26.44 10.06
N TYR A 58 -6.76 25.86 10.89
CA TYR A 58 -5.53 25.21 10.51
C TYR A 58 -5.49 23.76 11.01
N TRP A 59 -4.47 23.03 10.56
CA TRP A 59 -4.19 21.68 11.01
C TRP A 59 -3.14 21.66 12.11
N GLU A 60 -3.08 20.58 12.87
CA GLU A 60 -2.01 20.28 13.82
C GLU A 60 -1.46 18.88 13.53
N TYR A 61 -0.14 18.78 13.44
CA TYR A 61 0.58 17.52 13.20
C TYR A 61 1.89 17.49 13.99
N GLY A 62 2.14 16.40 14.71
CA GLY A 62 3.31 16.29 15.59
C GLY A 62 3.38 17.40 16.65
N GLY A 63 2.22 17.83 17.19
CA GLY A 63 2.12 18.89 18.19
C GLY A 63 2.37 20.32 17.68
N ARG A 64 2.42 20.53 16.36
CA ARG A 64 2.62 21.86 15.75
C ARG A 64 1.44 22.22 14.88
N THR A 65 0.95 23.46 14.97
CA THR A 65 0.04 24.01 13.97
C THR A 65 0.75 24.08 12.61
N VAL A 66 0.11 23.60 11.55
CA VAL A 66 0.64 23.54 10.19
C VAL A 66 -0.39 24.04 9.18
N LEU A 67 0.11 24.73 8.16
CA LEU A 67 -0.62 24.97 6.91
C LEU A 67 -0.25 23.83 5.95
N LEU A 68 -1.25 23.25 5.29
CA LEU A 68 -1.03 22.24 4.26
C LEU A 68 -0.68 22.95 2.94
N LEU A 69 0.54 22.75 2.48
CA LEU A 69 1.11 23.36 1.28
C LEU A 69 1.73 22.28 0.43
N GLY A 70 1.28 22.14 -0.81
CA GLY A 70 1.91 21.22 -1.74
C GLY A 70 1.12 21.03 -3.02
N GLY A 71 1.52 20.00 -3.74
CA GLY A 71 1.00 19.62 -5.04
C GLY A 71 1.74 18.39 -5.53
N SER A 72 1.19 17.74 -6.54
CA SER A 72 1.78 16.57 -7.19
C SER A 72 1.74 16.78 -8.69
N LYS A 73 2.62 16.06 -9.40
CA LYS A 73 2.62 16.05 -10.87
C LYS A 73 1.60 15.07 -11.47
N ASP A 74 0.91 14.32 -10.62
CA ASP A 74 -0.03 13.27 -10.98
C ASP A 74 -1.08 13.12 -9.86
N ASP A 75 -2.30 12.70 -10.19
CA ASP A 75 -3.37 12.44 -9.23
C ASP A 75 -3.19 11.09 -8.53
N ASN A 76 -2.72 10.05 -9.24
CA ASN A 76 -2.48 8.72 -8.65
C ASN A 76 -1.02 8.53 -8.20
N LEU A 77 -0.45 9.59 -7.60
CA LEU A 77 0.99 9.77 -7.37
C LEU A 77 1.72 8.51 -6.88
N PHE A 78 1.13 7.69 -6.02
CA PHE A 78 1.72 6.44 -5.55
C PHE A 78 2.17 5.46 -6.65
N GLN A 79 1.66 5.59 -7.89
CA GLN A 79 2.00 4.70 -9.00
C GLN A 79 3.19 5.14 -9.84
N ILE A 80 3.63 6.39 -9.75
CA ILE A 80 4.64 6.94 -10.68
C ILE A 80 6.00 6.22 -10.56
N PRO A 81 6.75 6.04 -11.66
CA PRO A 81 8.04 5.34 -11.62
C PRO A 81 9.12 6.04 -10.81
N ASP A 82 9.11 7.38 -10.76
CA ASP A 82 10.11 8.25 -10.13
C ASP A 82 9.59 8.86 -8.81
N LEU A 83 8.78 8.08 -8.08
CA LEU A 83 8.12 8.53 -6.85
C LEU A 83 9.08 9.15 -5.82
N GLU A 84 10.22 8.49 -5.57
CA GLU A 84 11.19 8.94 -4.58
C GLU A 84 11.78 10.32 -4.94
N GLU A 85 12.20 10.49 -6.20
CA GLU A 85 12.73 11.76 -6.70
C GLU A 85 11.69 12.88 -6.59
N HIS A 86 10.43 12.58 -6.91
CA HIS A 86 9.34 13.54 -6.79
C HIS A 86 9.11 13.96 -5.33
N LEU A 87 9.04 13.00 -4.39
CA LEU A 87 8.84 13.30 -2.97
C LEU A 87 10.02 14.09 -2.38
N GLU A 88 11.25 13.82 -2.81
CA GLU A 88 12.40 14.64 -2.44
C GLU A 88 12.31 16.06 -3.00
N ALA A 89 11.90 16.24 -4.25
CA ALA A 89 11.72 17.55 -4.84
C ALA A 89 10.66 18.37 -4.09
N MET A 90 9.55 17.73 -3.72
CA MET A 90 8.52 18.33 -2.86
C MET A 90 9.10 18.77 -1.51
N ALA A 91 9.80 17.89 -0.81
CA ALA A 91 10.41 18.19 0.49
C ALA A 91 11.43 19.34 0.39
N ARG A 92 12.28 19.35 -0.65
CA ARG A 92 13.25 20.44 -0.92
C ARG A 92 12.56 21.79 -1.17
N ALA A 93 11.39 21.77 -1.81
CA ALA A 93 10.58 22.96 -2.04
C ALA A 93 9.79 23.42 -0.80
N GLY A 94 9.85 22.68 0.31
CA GLY A 94 9.09 22.96 1.54
C GLY A 94 7.62 22.53 1.50
N ALA A 95 7.24 21.70 0.52
CA ALA A 95 5.89 21.12 0.48
C ALA A 95 5.73 20.05 1.57
N ASN A 96 4.56 20.02 2.21
CA ASN A 96 4.21 19.11 3.30
C ASN A 96 2.84 18.44 3.09
N TYR A 97 2.28 18.51 1.89
CA TYR A 97 0.96 17.99 1.59
C TYR A 97 0.86 17.46 0.16
N VAL A 98 0.14 16.34 0.00
CA VAL A 98 -0.21 15.77 -1.30
C VAL A 98 -1.63 15.25 -1.30
N ARG A 99 -2.31 15.43 -2.43
CA ARG A 99 -3.55 14.73 -2.76
C ARG A 99 -3.20 13.51 -3.60
N ASN A 100 -3.71 12.34 -3.21
CA ASN A 100 -3.45 11.09 -3.89
C ASN A 100 -4.79 10.36 -4.10
N THR A 101 -5.24 10.32 -5.34
CA THR A 101 -6.35 9.49 -5.77
C THR A 101 -5.92 8.03 -5.80
N MET A 102 -6.79 7.13 -5.32
CA MET A 102 -6.58 5.69 -5.48
C MET A 102 -6.85 5.20 -6.92
N SER A 103 -6.77 6.11 -7.89
CA SER A 103 -7.02 5.84 -9.30
C SER A 103 -6.00 4.87 -9.88
N ASP A 104 -6.47 4.11 -10.86
CA ASP A 104 -5.75 3.10 -11.61
C ASP A 104 -5.96 3.24 -13.12
N ARG A 105 -6.32 4.47 -13.55
CA ARG A 105 -6.38 4.86 -14.97
C ARG A 105 -5.04 4.59 -15.64
N ARG A 106 -5.09 3.95 -16.81
CA ARG A 106 -3.93 3.59 -17.61
C ARG A 106 -3.65 4.65 -18.68
N ASP A 107 -3.34 5.87 -18.27
CA ASP A 107 -3.06 7.00 -19.17
C ASP A 107 -1.56 7.33 -19.29
N GLY A 108 -0.72 6.96 -18.32
CA GLY A 108 0.74 7.06 -18.38
C GLY A 108 1.46 5.77 -18.80
N GLY A 109 0.76 4.64 -18.80
CA GLY A 109 1.28 3.33 -19.27
C GLY A 109 2.11 2.56 -18.25
N PHE A 110 2.23 3.07 -17.02
CA PHE A 110 2.91 2.41 -15.91
C PHE A 110 1.94 1.88 -14.84
N GLU A 111 0.67 2.26 -14.93
CA GLU A 111 -0.35 2.01 -13.92
C GLU A 111 -0.81 0.57 -13.97
N VAL A 112 -1.10 0.05 -12.78
CA VAL A 112 -1.62 -1.29 -12.60
C VAL A 112 -2.94 -1.23 -11.83
N TYR A 113 -3.83 -2.18 -12.08
CA TYR A 113 -5.06 -2.31 -11.30
C TYR A 113 -4.79 -2.98 -9.95
N PRO A 114 -5.64 -2.74 -8.92
CA PRO A 114 -5.47 -3.30 -7.58
C PRO A 114 -5.75 -4.81 -7.50
N PHE A 115 -6.35 -5.41 -8.53
CA PHE A 115 -6.80 -6.80 -8.53
C PHE A 115 -5.91 -7.71 -9.38
N HIS A 116 -5.85 -8.98 -9.02
CA HIS A 116 -5.03 -9.97 -9.72
C HIS A 116 -5.52 -10.16 -11.16
N HIS A 117 -4.63 -9.95 -12.12
CA HIS A 117 -4.86 -10.25 -13.53
C HIS A 117 -4.51 -11.72 -13.79
N ARG A 118 -5.46 -12.46 -14.35
CA ARG A 118 -5.38 -13.89 -14.61
C ARG A 118 -4.81 -14.16 -16.00
N GLU A 119 -4.35 -15.39 -16.23
CA GLU A 119 -3.84 -15.83 -17.52
C GLU A 119 -4.89 -15.80 -18.64
N ASP A 120 -6.18 -15.90 -18.30
CA ASP A 120 -7.32 -15.81 -19.23
C ASP A 120 -7.68 -14.36 -19.62
N GLY A 121 -6.93 -13.38 -19.13
CA GLY A 121 -7.12 -11.96 -19.43
C GLY A 121 -8.12 -11.24 -18.53
N LYS A 122 -8.84 -11.94 -17.65
CA LYS A 122 -9.77 -11.35 -16.69
C LYS A 122 -9.12 -11.04 -15.34
N TYR A 123 -9.81 -10.26 -14.52
CA TYR A 123 -9.44 -9.96 -13.14
C TYR A 123 -10.17 -10.86 -12.16
N ASP A 124 -9.48 -11.24 -11.09
CA ASP A 124 -10.06 -11.81 -9.88
C ASP A 124 -10.11 -10.74 -8.79
N LEU A 125 -11.31 -10.23 -8.52
CA LEU A 125 -11.56 -9.17 -7.53
C LEU A 125 -11.42 -9.65 -6.08
N GLU A 126 -11.23 -10.95 -5.85
CA GLU A 126 -10.95 -11.52 -4.52
C GLU A 126 -9.45 -11.66 -4.24
N ARG A 127 -8.61 -11.43 -5.24
CA ARG A 127 -7.15 -11.51 -5.13
C ARG A 127 -6.51 -10.18 -5.47
N TRP A 128 -5.53 -9.78 -4.67
CA TRP A 128 -4.83 -8.51 -4.84
C TRP A 128 -3.72 -8.61 -5.89
N ASN A 129 -3.53 -7.53 -6.65
CA ASN A 129 -2.28 -7.28 -7.34
C ASN A 129 -1.24 -6.79 -6.33
N GLY A 130 -0.24 -7.63 -6.04
CA GLY A 130 0.82 -7.30 -5.09
C GLY A 130 1.62 -6.05 -5.48
N GLU A 131 1.72 -5.74 -6.77
CA GLU A 131 2.46 -4.56 -7.24
C GLU A 131 1.78 -3.26 -6.83
N TYR A 132 0.49 -3.11 -7.11
CA TYR A 132 -0.31 -1.92 -6.74
C TYR A 132 -0.13 -1.57 -5.26
N TRP A 133 -0.34 -2.56 -4.40
CA TRP A 133 -0.30 -2.36 -2.96
C TRP A 133 1.13 -2.20 -2.41
N ARG A 134 2.15 -2.74 -3.09
CA ARG A 134 3.56 -2.49 -2.77
C ARG A 134 3.95 -1.04 -3.09
N ARG A 135 3.50 -0.52 -4.24
CA ARG A 135 3.69 0.89 -4.64
C ARG A 135 3.01 1.82 -3.64
N PHE A 136 1.76 1.53 -3.27
CA PHE A 136 1.04 2.30 -2.25
C PHE A 136 1.73 2.28 -0.87
N ALA A 137 2.25 1.14 -0.43
CA ALA A 137 3.03 1.06 0.81
C ALA A 137 4.36 1.84 0.75
N ALA A 138 5.03 1.86 -0.40
CA ALA A 138 6.24 2.66 -0.60
C ALA A 138 5.93 4.16 -0.53
N PHE A 139 4.81 4.59 -1.13
CA PHE A 139 4.30 5.95 -1.04
C PHE A 139 4.00 6.40 0.40
N LEU A 140 3.25 5.61 1.17
CA LEU A 140 2.94 5.93 2.55
C LEU A 140 4.20 6.07 3.41
N ARG A 141 5.19 5.19 3.20
CA ARG A 141 6.49 5.28 3.88
C ARG A 141 7.26 6.53 3.47
N GLY A 142 7.44 6.76 2.16
CA GLY A 142 8.23 7.88 1.65
C GLY A 142 7.66 9.25 2.03
N THR A 143 6.34 9.37 2.08
CA THR A 143 5.64 10.58 2.57
C THR A 143 5.81 10.76 4.08
N ARG A 144 5.66 9.71 4.87
CA ARG A 144 5.87 9.74 6.32
C ARG A 144 7.27 10.20 6.69
N GLU A 145 8.29 9.61 6.07
CA GLU A 145 9.70 9.92 6.31
C GLU A 145 10.04 11.40 6.04
N ARG A 146 9.27 12.04 5.14
CA ARG A 146 9.44 13.44 4.75
C ARG A 146 8.46 14.39 5.46
N GLY A 147 7.61 13.89 6.34
CA GLY A 147 6.59 14.69 7.02
C GLY A 147 5.53 15.27 6.06
N ILE A 148 5.29 14.62 4.92
CA ILE A 148 4.29 15.02 3.94
C ILE A 148 2.96 14.37 4.34
N ILE A 149 1.93 15.18 4.59
CA ILE A 149 0.56 14.75 4.84
C ILE A 149 -0.07 14.26 3.53
N VAL A 150 -0.77 13.13 3.59
CA VAL A 150 -1.45 12.52 2.45
C VAL A 150 -2.95 12.68 2.61
N GLN A 151 -3.62 13.33 1.67
CA GLN A 151 -5.07 13.20 1.49
C GLN A 151 -5.34 12.11 0.45
N ILE A 152 -5.99 11.04 0.88
CA ILE A 152 -6.44 9.97 -0.01
C ILE A 152 -7.80 10.33 -0.57
N GLU A 153 -7.93 10.35 -1.89
CA GLU A 153 -9.22 10.35 -2.57
C GLU A 153 -9.57 8.89 -2.89
N VAL A 154 -10.61 8.37 -2.24
CA VAL A 154 -10.93 6.93 -2.29
C VAL A 154 -11.36 6.51 -3.68
N TRP A 155 -12.15 7.35 -4.34
CA TRP A 155 -12.66 7.12 -5.68
C TRP A 155 -12.43 8.33 -6.57
N ASP A 156 -12.40 8.08 -7.88
CA ASP A 156 -12.53 9.10 -8.90
C ASP A 156 -13.51 8.61 -9.97
N ARG A 157 -14.62 9.34 -10.13
CA ARG A 157 -15.64 9.11 -11.16
C ARG A 157 -15.14 8.95 -12.59
N PHE A 158 -14.01 9.56 -12.94
CA PHE A 158 -13.41 9.47 -14.26
C PHE A 158 -12.83 8.09 -14.53
N ASP A 159 -12.48 7.30 -13.51
CA ASP A 159 -11.98 5.93 -13.66
C ASP A 159 -13.07 4.98 -14.16
N TYR A 160 -14.33 5.25 -13.80
CA TYR A 160 -15.45 4.33 -13.97
C TYR A 160 -16.36 4.68 -15.14
N SER A 161 -15.98 5.57 -16.04
CA SER A 161 -16.85 6.04 -17.13
C SER A 161 -16.07 6.17 -18.44
N ARG A 162 -16.81 6.22 -19.56
CA ARG A 162 -16.27 6.35 -20.93
C ARG A 162 -15.19 5.28 -21.20
N GLN A 163 -14.11 5.65 -21.88
CA GLN A 163 -13.05 4.72 -22.28
C GLN A 163 -12.35 4.04 -21.10
N ASN A 164 -12.35 4.66 -19.90
CA ASN A 164 -11.71 4.09 -18.73
C ASN A 164 -12.52 2.90 -18.17
N TRP A 165 -13.84 2.89 -18.41
CA TRP A 165 -14.72 1.79 -17.99
C TRP A 165 -14.50 0.49 -18.79
N ASP A 166 -14.17 0.60 -20.08
CA ASP A 166 -14.16 -0.53 -21.00
C ASP A 166 -13.15 -1.62 -20.58
N GLY A 167 -11.98 -1.20 -20.07
CA GLY A 167 -10.93 -2.09 -19.56
C GLY A 167 -10.95 -2.30 -18.03
N HIS A 168 -11.85 -1.63 -17.31
CA HIS A 168 -11.82 -1.58 -15.85
C HIS A 168 -12.12 -2.96 -15.22
N PRO A 169 -11.43 -3.38 -14.15
CA PRO A 169 -11.72 -4.65 -13.46
C PRO A 169 -13.15 -4.79 -12.97
N TYR A 170 -13.76 -3.69 -12.50
CA TYR A 170 -15.16 -3.69 -12.07
C TYR A 170 -16.17 -3.82 -13.22
N ASN A 171 -15.76 -3.66 -14.48
CA ASN A 171 -16.63 -3.95 -15.62
C ASN A 171 -16.89 -5.47 -15.65
N PRO A 172 -18.17 -5.93 -15.64
CA PRO A 172 -18.48 -7.37 -15.64
C PRO A 172 -17.89 -8.16 -16.81
N ALA A 173 -17.53 -7.52 -17.92
CA ALA A 173 -16.82 -8.17 -19.01
C ALA A 173 -15.41 -8.65 -18.60
N ASN A 174 -14.77 -7.94 -17.67
CA ASN A 174 -13.35 -8.04 -17.37
C ASN A 174 -13.05 -8.82 -16.08
N ASN A 175 -14.03 -9.26 -15.31
CA ASN A 175 -13.78 -10.05 -14.11
C ASN A 175 -14.51 -11.41 -14.12
N VAL A 176 -14.11 -12.29 -13.21
CA VAL A 176 -14.70 -13.63 -13.01
C VAL A 176 -15.73 -13.66 -11.88
N ASN A 177 -15.97 -12.52 -11.25
CA ASN A 177 -16.62 -12.42 -9.94
C ASN A 177 -18.12 -12.17 -10.03
N TYR A 178 -18.58 -11.56 -11.13
CA TYR A 178 -20.00 -11.35 -11.41
C TYR A 178 -20.23 -11.10 -12.92
N THR A 179 -21.48 -11.24 -13.34
CA THR A 179 -21.93 -10.94 -14.71
C THR A 179 -22.66 -9.59 -14.77
N HIS A 180 -22.96 -9.11 -15.98
CA HIS A 180 -23.83 -7.94 -16.18
C HIS A 180 -25.21 -8.14 -15.54
N GLU A 181 -25.80 -9.33 -15.70
CA GLU A 181 -27.09 -9.67 -15.11
C GLU A 181 -27.06 -9.63 -13.57
N ALA A 182 -26.04 -10.26 -12.97
CA ALA A 182 -25.93 -10.32 -11.51
C ALA A 182 -25.63 -8.94 -10.89
N SER A 183 -24.77 -8.13 -11.54
CA SER A 183 -24.37 -6.82 -11.01
C SER A 183 -25.32 -5.69 -11.39
N GLY A 184 -26.11 -5.82 -12.46
CA GLY A 184 -26.87 -4.73 -13.06
C GLY A 184 -26.02 -3.60 -13.64
N LEU A 185 -24.69 -3.79 -13.76
CA LEU A 185 -23.81 -2.82 -14.41
C LEU A 185 -23.85 -3.00 -15.93
N GLY A 186 -23.90 -1.88 -16.65
CA GLY A 186 -23.88 -1.84 -18.11
C GLY A 186 -22.49 -2.10 -18.68
N ALA A 187 -22.46 -2.50 -19.96
CA ALA A 187 -21.22 -2.69 -20.69
C ALA A 187 -20.46 -1.37 -20.92
N SER A 188 -21.18 -0.24 -21.03
CA SER A 188 -20.61 1.08 -21.34
C SER A 188 -21.34 2.20 -20.59
N TYR A 189 -20.62 3.26 -20.26
CA TYR A 189 -21.16 4.48 -19.65
C TYR A 189 -20.59 5.73 -20.35
N PRO A 190 -21.15 6.17 -21.49
CA PRO A 190 -20.55 7.19 -22.35
C PRO A 190 -20.72 8.62 -21.85
N ASP A 191 -21.69 8.86 -20.96
CA ASP A 191 -22.00 10.18 -20.45
C ASP A 191 -20.81 10.78 -19.69
N HIS A 192 -20.77 12.12 -19.60
CA HIS A 192 -19.73 12.79 -18.80
C HIS A 192 -19.81 12.30 -17.35
N PRO A 193 -18.68 11.94 -16.71
CA PRO A 193 -18.68 11.42 -15.34
C PRO A 193 -19.52 12.28 -14.41
N GLY A 194 -19.37 13.61 -14.49
CA GLY A 194 -20.13 14.66 -13.79
C GLY A 194 -21.66 14.59 -13.82
N GLN A 195 -22.27 13.75 -14.66
CA GLN A 195 -23.74 13.61 -14.74
C GLN A 195 -24.34 12.65 -13.70
N ASN A 196 -23.54 12.04 -12.82
CA ASN A 196 -24.02 11.15 -11.75
C ASN A 196 -24.84 9.93 -12.25
N ARG A 197 -24.57 9.44 -13.46
CA ARG A 197 -25.34 8.33 -14.07
C ARG A 197 -24.74 6.94 -13.84
N GLN A 198 -23.49 6.86 -13.40
CA GLN A 198 -22.73 5.63 -13.19
C GLN A 198 -23.19 4.91 -11.90
N PRO A 199 -23.88 3.74 -11.97
CA PRO A 199 -24.40 3.02 -10.81
C PRO A 199 -23.35 2.53 -9.81
N PHE A 200 -22.07 2.45 -10.19
CA PHE A 200 -20.96 2.12 -9.28
C PHE A 200 -20.93 3.01 -8.02
N PHE A 201 -21.35 4.28 -8.12
CA PHE A 201 -21.37 5.22 -6.99
C PHE A 201 -22.63 5.17 -6.11
N PHE A 202 -23.56 4.27 -6.43
CA PHE A 202 -24.87 4.21 -5.77
C PHE A 202 -25.16 2.84 -5.15
N THR A 203 -24.13 2.06 -4.82
CA THR A 203 -24.25 0.67 -4.39
C THR A 203 -24.62 0.51 -2.91
N THR A 204 -24.50 1.57 -2.11
CA THR A 204 -24.72 1.52 -0.65
C THR A 204 -26.19 1.31 -0.27
N PRO A 205 -26.47 0.86 0.99
CA PRO A 205 -27.84 0.79 1.50
C PRO A 205 -28.54 2.16 1.45
N GLY A 206 -29.81 2.18 1.08
CA GLY A 206 -30.58 3.42 0.92
C GLY A 206 -30.44 4.09 -0.46
N GLN A 207 -29.51 3.63 -1.29
CA GLN A 207 -29.43 3.95 -2.71
C GLN A 207 -29.92 2.75 -3.54
N ARG A 208 -29.09 2.19 -4.44
CA ARG A 208 -29.43 0.99 -5.22
C ARG A 208 -29.17 -0.30 -4.47
N ASN A 209 -28.49 -0.26 -3.31
CA ASN A 209 -28.22 -1.42 -2.46
C ASN A 209 -27.66 -2.63 -3.25
N ASN A 210 -26.72 -2.36 -4.16
CA ASN A 210 -26.13 -3.38 -5.03
C ASN A 210 -25.07 -4.17 -4.27
N ARG A 211 -25.52 -5.18 -3.52
CA ARG A 211 -24.64 -6.04 -2.70
C ARG A 211 -23.62 -6.86 -3.51
N VAL A 212 -23.90 -7.13 -4.78
CA VAL A 212 -22.98 -7.86 -5.66
C VAL A 212 -21.71 -7.06 -5.92
N VAL A 213 -21.85 -5.75 -6.16
CA VAL A 213 -20.71 -4.86 -6.41
C VAL A 213 -20.15 -4.30 -5.10
N LEU A 214 -21.03 -3.92 -4.15
CA LEU A 214 -20.65 -3.29 -2.89
C LEU A 214 -19.61 -4.10 -2.11
N ARG A 215 -19.74 -5.43 -2.05
CA ARG A 215 -18.76 -6.29 -1.35
C ARG A 215 -17.31 -6.11 -1.84
N TYR A 216 -17.12 -5.81 -3.12
CA TYR A 216 -15.78 -5.64 -3.71
C TYR A 216 -15.26 -4.22 -3.50
N GLN A 217 -16.16 -3.23 -3.50
CA GLN A 217 -15.83 -1.85 -3.10
C GLN A 217 -15.44 -1.80 -1.62
N GLU A 218 -16.21 -2.46 -0.74
CA GLU A 218 -15.89 -2.60 0.68
C GLU A 218 -14.53 -3.27 0.87
N ARG A 219 -14.28 -4.39 0.18
CA ARG A 219 -12.97 -5.07 0.22
C ARG A 219 -11.81 -4.16 -0.20
N PHE A 220 -11.98 -3.34 -1.23
CA PHE A 220 -10.98 -2.36 -1.67
C PHE A 220 -10.73 -1.28 -0.61
N VAL A 221 -11.79 -0.69 -0.09
CA VAL A 221 -11.71 0.33 0.96
C VAL A 221 -11.10 -0.25 2.23
N GLU A 222 -11.47 -1.46 2.64
CA GLU A 222 -10.90 -2.14 3.80
C GLU A 222 -9.39 -2.35 3.67
N GLU A 223 -8.89 -2.79 2.51
CA GLU A 223 -7.44 -2.98 2.32
C GLU A 223 -6.66 -1.66 2.31
N MET A 224 -7.25 -0.61 1.72
CA MET A 224 -6.69 0.74 1.79
C MET A 224 -6.65 1.23 3.24
N LEU A 225 -7.77 1.18 3.97
CA LEU A 225 -7.86 1.56 5.39
C LEU A 225 -6.93 0.74 6.28
N ARG A 226 -6.78 -0.56 6.02
CA ARG A 226 -5.86 -1.44 6.77
C ARG A 226 -4.42 -0.94 6.70
N ARG A 227 -4.02 -0.33 5.58
CA ARG A 227 -2.68 0.22 5.36
C ARG A 227 -2.53 1.64 5.90
N THR A 228 -3.61 2.41 5.94
CA THR A 228 -3.55 3.86 6.19
C THR A 228 -3.98 4.27 7.59
N LEU A 229 -4.86 3.52 8.26
CA LEU A 229 -5.28 3.82 9.63
C LEU A 229 -4.13 3.85 10.65
N PRO A 230 -3.10 2.97 10.55
CA PRO A 230 -1.91 3.07 11.40
C PRO A 230 -1.06 4.31 11.15
N GLU A 231 -1.20 4.94 9.98
CA GLU A 231 -0.41 6.11 9.60
C GLU A 231 -0.98 7.39 10.23
N PRO A 232 -0.16 8.21 10.92
CA PRO A 232 -0.63 9.41 11.61
C PRO A 232 -0.83 10.60 10.66
N HIS A 233 -0.35 10.52 9.41
CA HIS A 233 -0.29 11.63 8.46
C HIS A 233 -1.30 11.52 7.30
N VAL A 234 -2.38 10.75 7.48
CA VAL A 234 -3.37 10.49 6.43
C VAL A 234 -4.72 11.16 6.73
N LEU A 235 -5.26 11.84 5.72
CA LEU A 235 -6.61 12.38 5.61
C LEU A 235 -7.39 11.61 4.54
N TYR A 236 -8.72 11.64 4.60
CA TYR A 236 -9.59 10.94 3.65
C TYR A 236 -10.59 11.91 3.01
N CYS A 237 -10.74 11.79 1.70
CA CYS A 237 -11.77 12.40 0.88
C CYS A 237 -12.47 11.28 0.11
N MET A 238 -13.80 11.29 0.08
CA MET A 238 -14.55 10.16 -0.49
C MET A 238 -14.44 10.07 -2.02
N ASP A 239 -14.41 11.19 -2.72
CA ASP A 239 -14.47 11.22 -4.18
C ASP A 239 -13.78 12.47 -4.73
N ASN A 240 -13.11 12.33 -5.88
CA ASN A 240 -12.65 13.43 -6.69
C ASN A 240 -13.85 14.01 -7.48
N GLU A 241 -14.06 15.33 -7.39
CA GLU A 241 -15.11 16.05 -8.13
C GLU A 241 -16.54 15.48 -7.95
N THR A 242 -16.85 15.08 -6.71
CA THR A 242 -18.15 14.68 -6.11
C THR A 242 -19.24 14.12 -7.03
N ALA A 243 -19.53 12.82 -6.90
CA ALA A 243 -20.76 12.15 -7.35
C ALA A 243 -21.93 12.22 -6.34
#